data_AF-A0A6G6K144-F1
#
_entry.id   AF-A0A6G6K144-F1
#
_cell.length_a   1.000
_cell.length_b   1.000
_cell.length_c   1.000
_cell.angle_alpha   90.00
_cell.angle_beta   90.00
_cell.angle_gamma   90.00
#
_symmetry.space_group_name_H-M   'P 1'
#
loop_
_entity.id
_entity.type
_entity.pdbx_description
1 polymer ?
#
loop_
_entity_poly.entity_id
_entity_poly.type
_entity_poly.pdbx_seq_one_letter_code
_entity_poly.pdbx_strand_id
1 'polypeptide(L)'
;MTTTVDAQAPATAPAPQLDKAQLKTQLDARQKRADLMLAELKASDARIEGTIDRVIETLKMVGDSKDSRTKVARIKEDTVKRLAKNLEFYQRKRADLMEQMRRPTLNLTMEQKQKAIAKVDSRMEKRVQQILALNQSMPTHQDYDKYKTVDNGWYGTTFAVNDDYKQNQRLMTYTDSQRGKILEGLQKSVGRLEQYNRTLQGWLAKATGDEHRKTLQGEIARNEELLKERRTQIADLAKPTIDFTRPISGKEAQDMDGALRKTVDSLQREFTTLFRNYSTYLQELSAVNTVKAAVDAAK
;
A
#
# COMPACT_ATOMS: atom_id res chain seq x y z
N MET A 1 15.68 -53.39 57.51
CA MET A 1 15.30 -53.82 56.14
C MET A 1 14.37 -52.76 55.59
N THR A 2 14.91 -51.83 54.80
CA THR A 2 14.17 -50.76 54.15
C THR A 2 14.42 -50.92 52.66
N THR A 3 13.43 -51.47 51.95
CA THR A 3 13.43 -51.64 50.50
C THR A 3 13.01 -50.32 49.87
N THR A 4 13.95 -49.63 49.23
CA THR A 4 13.69 -48.56 48.27
C THR A 4 13.08 -49.15 47.00
N VAL A 5 11.88 -48.71 46.64
CA VAL A 5 11.26 -49.01 45.34
C VAL A 5 11.57 -47.83 44.42
N ASP A 6 12.54 -48.00 43.53
CA ASP A 6 12.80 -47.06 42.44
C ASP A 6 11.68 -47.19 41.40
N ALA A 7 10.85 -46.14 41.28
CA ALA A 7 9.88 -46.01 40.22
C ALA A 7 10.59 -45.47 38.95
N GLN A 8 10.91 -46.38 38.03
CA GLN A 8 11.40 -46.04 36.69
C GLN A 8 10.26 -45.40 35.88
N ALA A 9 10.45 -44.14 35.48
CA ALA A 9 9.56 -43.45 34.56
C ALA A 9 9.53 -44.17 33.20
N PRO A 10 8.36 -44.33 32.55
CA PRO A 10 8.28 -45.00 31.26
C PRO A 10 9.00 -44.18 30.20
N ALA A 11 9.95 -44.82 29.50
CA ALA A 11 10.60 -44.26 28.32
C ALA A 11 9.55 -43.90 27.28
N THR A 12 9.45 -42.61 26.95
CA THR A 12 8.68 -42.11 25.82
C THR A 12 9.26 -42.72 24.54
N ALA A 13 8.47 -43.57 23.88
CA ALA A 13 8.84 -44.11 22.56
C ALA A 13 9.14 -42.93 21.60
N PRO A 14 10.23 -42.98 20.81
CA PRO A 14 10.50 -41.97 19.80
C PRO A 14 9.31 -41.92 18.83
N ALA A 15 8.83 -40.71 18.54
CA ALA A 15 7.76 -40.51 17.57
C ALA A 15 8.09 -41.25 16.26
N PRO A 16 7.12 -41.96 15.64
CA PRO A 16 7.38 -42.71 14.43
C PRO A 16 7.94 -41.77 13.36
N GLN A 17 9.18 -42.03 12.92
CA GLN A 17 9.77 -41.34 11.78
C GLN A 17 9.01 -41.79 10.54
N LEU A 18 8.34 -40.86 9.87
CA LEU A 18 7.67 -41.12 8.60
C LEU A 18 8.70 -41.63 7.59
N ASP A 19 8.33 -42.67 6.84
CA ASP A 19 9.17 -43.14 5.75
C ASP A 19 9.22 -42.11 4.60
N LYS A 20 10.19 -42.27 3.69
CA LYS A 20 10.38 -41.34 2.55
C LYS A 20 9.16 -41.23 1.64
N ALA A 21 8.39 -42.31 1.46
CA ALA A 21 7.19 -42.30 0.64
C ALA A 21 6.07 -41.48 1.33
N GLN A 22 5.89 -41.66 2.63
CA GLN A 22 4.96 -40.90 3.45
C GLN A 22 5.32 -39.40 3.47
N LEU A 23 6.61 -39.06 3.57
CA LEU A 23 7.09 -37.67 3.49
C LEU A 23 6.82 -37.04 2.11
N LYS A 24 6.98 -37.81 1.00
CA LYS A 24 6.61 -37.33 -0.35
C LYS A 24 5.11 -37.08 -0.48
N THR A 25 4.27 -37.99 0.00
CA THR A 25 2.81 -37.79 0.01
C THR A 25 2.43 -36.55 0.83
N GLN A 26 3.07 -36.35 1.98
CA GLN A 26 2.85 -35.17 2.81
C GLN A 26 3.29 -33.89 2.08
N LEU A 27 4.44 -33.91 1.41
CA LEU A 27 4.95 -32.78 0.63
C LEU A 27 3.94 -32.39 -0.47
N ASP A 28 3.47 -33.36 -1.25
CA ASP A 28 2.49 -33.13 -2.32
C ASP A 28 1.18 -32.54 -1.79
N ALA A 29 0.68 -33.06 -0.67
CA ALA A 29 -0.55 -32.56 -0.05
C ALA A 29 -0.39 -31.11 0.45
N ARG A 30 0.76 -30.79 1.06
CA ARG A 30 1.07 -29.43 1.52
C ARG A 30 1.29 -28.45 0.37
N GLN A 31 1.96 -28.89 -0.70
CA GLN A 31 2.16 -28.08 -1.90
C GLN A 31 0.82 -27.71 -2.53
N LYS A 32 -0.07 -28.70 -2.74
CA LYS A 32 -1.43 -28.44 -3.24
C LYS A 32 -2.20 -27.47 -2.36
N ARG A 33 -2.08 -27.58 -1.03
CA ARG A 33 -2.70 -26.64 -0.09
C ARG A 33 -2.14 -25.23 -0.24
N ALA A 34 -0.82 -25.09 -0.30
CA ALA A 34 -0.17 -23.79 -0.49
C ALA A 34 -0.60 -23.14 -1.82
N ASP A 35 -0.74 -23.92 -2.89
CA ASP A 35 -1.17 -23.44 -4.20
C ASP A 35 -2.63 -22.95 -4.18
N LEU A 36 -3.53 -23.69 -3.51
CA LEU A 36 -4.93 -23.27 -3.30
C LEU A 36 -5.00 -21.96 -2.50
N MET A 37 -4.27 -21.87 -1.39
CA MET A 37 -4.20 -20.64 -0.59
C MET A 37 -3.66 -19.47 -1.40
N LEU A 38 -2.64 -19.68 -2.24
CA LEU A 38 -2.11 -18.64 -3.12
C LEU A 38 -3.15 -18.18 -4.14
N ALA A 39 -3.94 -19.10 -4.71
CA ALA A 39 -5.01 -18.76 -5.64
C ALA A 39 -6.11 -17.91 -4.96
N GLU A 40 -6.54 -18.31 -3.77
CA GLU A 40 -7.52 -17.55 -2.97
C GLU A 40 -7.00 -16.15 -2.60
N LEU A 41 -5.71 -16.05 -2.24
CA LEU A 41 -5.06 -14.77 -1.95
C LEU A 41 -5.04 -13.87 -3.17
N LYS A 42 -4.68 -14.40 -4.35
CA LYS A 42 -4.69 -13.64 -5.61
C LYS A 42 -6.09 -13.16 -5.96
N ALA A 43 -7.10 -14.00 -5.81
CA ALA A 43 -8.50 -13.62 -6.07
C ALA A 43 -8.99 -12.53 -5.11
N SER A 44 -8.66 -12.64 -3.82
CA SER A 44 -9.01 -11.63 -2.81
C SER A 44 -8.29 -10.30 -3.07
N ASP A 45 -6.99 -10.34 -3.34
CA ASP A 45 -6.17 -9.18 -3.71
C ASP A 45 -6.75 -8.49 -4.96
N ALA A 46 -7.07 -9.23 -6.02
CA ALA A 46 -7.65 -8.66 -7.24
C ALA A 46 -9.00 -7.97 -6.98
N ARG A 47 -9.87 -8.55 -6.15
CA ARG A 47 -11.17 -7.97 -5.80
C ARG A 47 -11.03 -6.67 -5.00
N ILE A 48 -10.14 -6.66 -4.00
CA ILE A 48 -9.82 -5.48 -3.19
C ILE A 48 -9.30 -4.37 -4.11
N GLU A 49 -8.31 -4.70 -4.94
CA GLU A 49 -7.71 -3.74 -5.88
C GLU A 49 -8.73 -3.18 -6.86
N GLY A 50 -9.54 -4.03 -7.50
CA GLY A 50 -10.56 -3.58 -8.44
C GLY A 50 -11.66 -2.73 -7.79
N THR A 51 -11.90 -2.91 -6.49
CA THR A 51 -12.84 -2.06 -5.74
C THR A 51 -12.22 -0.70 -5.41
N ILE A 52 -10.95 -0.67 -5.02
CA ILE A 52 -10.21 0.58 -4.82
C ILE A 52 -10.13 1.35 -6.15
N ASP A 53 -9.74 0.70 -7.25
CA ASP A 53 -9.62 1.35 -8.56
C ASP A 53 -10.95 2.00 -9.00
N ARG A 54 -12.08 1.31 -8.81
CA ARG A 54 -13.41 1.87 -9.10
C ARG A 54 -13.73 3.11 -8.26
N VAL A 55 -13.37 3.10 -6.98
CA VAL A 55 -13.54 4.27 -6.10
C VAL A 55 -12.70 5.45 -6.61
N ILE A 56 -11.44 5.20 -6.97
CA ILE A 56 -10.53 6.23 -7.47
C ILE A 56 -11.02 6.80 -8.79
N GLU A 57 -11.39 5.96 -9.76
CA GLU A 57 -11.91 6.42 -11.05
C GLU A 57 -13.21 7.21 -10.90
N THR A 58 -14.13 6.76 -10.04
CA THR A 58 -15.37 7.50 -9.75
C THR A 58 -15.04 8.88 -9.21
N LEU A 59 -14.13 8.98 -8.23
CA LEU A 59 -13.76 10.25 -7.61
C LEU A 59 -13.03 11.17 -8.60
N LYS A 60 -12.14 10.63 -9.43
CA LYS A 60 -11.43 11.41 -10.46
C LYS A 60 -12.38 12.11 -11.43
N MET A 61 -13.53 11.50 -11.73
CA MET A 61 -14.51 12.04 -12.68
C MET A 61 -15.48 13.07 -12.09
N VAL A 62 -15.52 13.27 -10.77
CA VAL A 62 -16.48 14.18 -10.12
C VAL A 62 -15.80 15.37 -9.48
N GLY A 63 -16.47 16.52 -9.54
CA GLY A 63 -16.02 17.80 -9.03
C GLY A 63 -17.08 18.48 -8.19
N ASP A 64 -16.68 19.51 -7.46
CA ASP A 64 -17.62 20.30 -6.67
C ASP A 64 -18.45 21.25 -7.56
N SER A 65 -19.76 21.31 -7.31
CA SER A 65 -20.64 22.35 -7.85
C SER A 65 -20.82 23.51 -6.86
N LYS A 66 -21.58 24.54 -7.25
CA LYS A 66 -22.00 25.63 -6.34
C LYS A 66 -22.81 25.09 -5.14
N ASP A 67 -23.54 23.99 -5.32
CA ASP A 67 -24.35 23.37 -4.27
C ASP A 67 -23.51 22.45 -3.35
N SER A 68 -22.61 21.64 -3.91
CA SER A 68 -21.76 20.75 -3.10
C SER A 68 -20.61 21.50 -2.40
N ARG A 69 -20.24 22.69 -2.89
CA ARG A 69 -19.20 23.59 -2.36
C ARG A 69 -17.81 22.97 -2.30
N THR A 70 -17.54 22.18 -1.26
CA THR A 70 -16.25 21.53 -0.97
C THR A 70 -16.40 20.06 -0.58
N LYS A 71 -17.60 19.50 -0.72
CA LYS A 71 -17.91 18.13 -0.29
C LYS A 71 -17.09 17.12 -1.10
N VAL A 72 -16.97 17.29 -2.41
CA VAL A 72 -16.22 16.36 -3.26
C VAL A 72 -14.73 16.44 -2.98
N ALA A 73 -14.18 17.65 -2.87
CA ALA A 73 -12.79 17.86 -2.46
C ALA A 73 -12.50 17.20 -1.09
N ARG A 74 -13.44 17.26 -0.15
CA ARG A 74 -13.34 16.58 1.16
C ARG A 74 -13.31 15.06 1.04
N ILE A 75 -14.22 14.49 0.25
CA ILE A 75 -14.26 13.05 0.00
C ILE A 75 -12.94 12.56 -0.64
N LYS A 76 -12.40 13.32 -1.60
CA LYS A 76 -11.10 13.03 -2.23
C LYS A 76 -9.96 13.07 -1.22
N GLU A 77 -9.88 14.12 -0.39
CA GLU A 77 -8.88 14.21 0.69
C GLU A 77 -8.99 13.01 1.65
N ASP A 78 -10.19 12.67 2.12
CA ASP A 78 -10.35 11.58 3.08
C ASP A 78 -9.98 10.24 2.44
N THR A 79 -10.22 10.08 1.15
CA THR A 79 -9.75 8.92 0.38
C THR A 79 -8.22 8.91 0.30
N VAL A 80 -7.57 10.04 0.00
CA VAL A 80 -6.11 10.18 0.02
C VAL A 80 -5.54 9.80 1.40
N LYS A 81 -6.12 10.29 2.50
CA LYS A 81 -5.69 9.93 3.86
C LYS A 81 -5.81 8.42 4.12
N ARG A 82 -6.88 7.78 3.64
CA ARG A 82 -7.08 6.33 3.79
C ARG A 82 -6.09 5.52 2.94
N LEU A 83 -5.80 5.95 1.72
CA LEU A 83 -4.75 5.37 0.89
C LEU A 83 -3.37 5.51 1.55
N ALA A 84 -3.07 6.67 2.15
CA ALA A 84 -1.81 6.90 2.87
C ALA A 84 -1.68 5.95 4.09
N LYS A 85 -2.75 5.76 4.87
CA LYS A 85 -2.77 4.75 5.94
C LYS A 85 -2.56 3.35 5.39
N ASN A 86 -3.17 3.01 4.25
CA ASN A 86 -2.98 1.72 3.59
C ASN A 86 -1.53 1.51 3.15
N LEU A 87 -0.88 2.56 2.64
CA LEU A 87 0.53 2.57 2.29
C LEU A 87 1.43 2.32 3.53
N GLU A 88 1.13 2.93 4.67
CA GLU A 88 1.85 2.66 5.94
C GLU A 88 1.75 1.19 6.37
N PHE A 89 0.59 0.54 6.17
CA PHE A 89 0.45 -0.89 6.42
C PHE A 89 1.38 -1.74 5.54
N TYR A 90 1.44 -1.44 4.24
CA TYR A 90 2.37 -2.13 3.34
C TYR A 90 3.83 -1.85 3.68
N GLN A 91 4.19 -0.63 4.09
CA GLN A 91 5.53 -0.28 4.56
C GLN A 91 5.94 -1.12 5.77
N ARG A 92 5.06 -1.25 6.77
CA ARG A 92 5.29 -2.14 7.92
C ARG A 92 5.49 -3.59 7.49
N LYS A 93 4.62 -4.10 6.61
CA LYS A 93 4.74 -5.48 6.12
C LYS A 93 6.04 -5.73 5.36
N ARG A 94 6.50 -4.75 4.57
CA ARG A 94 7.79 -4.80 3.89
C ARG A 94 8.93 -4.88 4.90
N ALA A 95 8.90 -4.05 5.95
CA ALA A 95 9.90 -4.08 7.01
C ALA A 95 9.93 -5.43 7.73
N ASP A 96 8.77 -6.02 8.02
CA ASP A 96 8.67 -7.36 8.62
C ASP A 96 9.30 -8.44 7.71
N LEU A 97 9.03 -8.39 6.41
CA LEU A 97 9.61 -9.33 5.44
C LEU A 97 11.13 -9.16 5.32
N MET A 98 11.63 -7.92 5.37
CA MET A 98 13.06 -7.63 5.40
C MET A 98 13.71 -8.13 6.69
N GLU A 99 13.07 -7.96 7.86
CA GLU A 99 13.60 -8.52 9.10
C GLU A 99 13.58 -10.05 9.08
N GLN A 100 12.59 -10.69 8.45
CA GLN A 100 12.61 -12.14 8.19
C GLN A 100 13.74 -12.58 7.24
N MET A 101 14.28 -11.69 6.39
CA MET A 101 15.51 -11.98 5.64
C MET A 101 16.73 -11.96 6.55
N ARG A 102 16.79 -11.02 7.50
CA ARG A 102 17.92 -10.88 8.44
C ARG A 102 17.91 -11.91 9.57
N ARG A 103 16.73 -12.20 10.12
CA ARG A 103 16.48 -13.12 11.23
C ARG A 103 15.34 -14.07 10.85
N PRO A 104 15.65 -15.18 10.15
CA PRO A 104 14.62 -16.08 9.64
C PRO A 104 13.86 -16.74 10.77
N THR A 105 12.57 -16.39 10.92
CA THR A 105 11.62 -17.11 11.78
C THR A 105 10.82 -18.15 11.01
N LEU A 106 10.73 -17.97 9.69
CA LEU A 106 10.09 -18.89 8.76
C LEU A 106 11.15 -19.49 7.82
N ASN A 107 11.01 -20.77 7.53
CA ASN A 107 11.84 -21.50 6.58
C ASN A 107 11.42 -21.16 5.14
N LEU A 108 11.63 -19.92 4.72
CA LEU A 108 11.35 -19.45 3.36
C LEU A 108 12.65 -19.38 2.56
N THR A 109 12.60 -19.78 1.29
CA THR A 109 13.72 -19.60 0.36
C THR A 109 13.96 -18.11 0.08
N MET A 110 15.19 -17.75 -0.30
CA MET A 110 15.54 -16.38 -0.65
C MET A 110 14.65 -15.83 -1.78
N GLU A 111 14.39 -16.65 -2.80
CA GLU A 111 13.51 -16.30 -3.92
C GLU A 111 12.07 -15.99 -3.44
N GLN A 112 11.51 -16.82 -2.56
CA GLN A 112 10.16 -16.59 -2.01
C GLN A 112 10.08 -15.27 -1.24
N LYS A 113 11.12 -14.94 -0.44
CA LYS A 113 11.19 -13.67 0.29
C LYS A 113 11.28 -12.48 -0.67
N GLN A 114 12.14 -12.55 -1.68
CA GLN A 114 12.28 -11.50 -2.69
C GLN A 114 10.98 -11.27 -3.47
N LYS A 115 10.30 -12.35 -3.87
CA LYS A 115 9.01 -12.27 -4.58
C LYS A 115 7.92 -11.63 -3.72
N ALA A 116 7.87 -11.96 -2.43
CA ALA A 116 6.97 -11.34 -1.47
C ALA A 116 7.21 -9.83 -1.34
N ILE A 117 8.47 -9.41 -1.20
CA ILE A 117 8.86 -8.00 -1.13
C ILE A 117 8.48 -7.27 -2.40
N ALA A 118 8.81 -7.81 -3.58
CA ALA A 118 8.47 -7.19 -4.86
C ALA A 118 6.96 -6.97 -5.02
N LYS A 119 6.12 -7.92 -4.56
CA LYS A 119 4.66 -7.75 -4.57
C LYS A 119 4.22 -6.61 -3.65
N VAL A 120 4.79 -6.51 -2.44
CA VAL A 120 4.50 -5.40 -1.52
C VAL A 120 4.94 -4.06 -2.13
N ASP A 121 6.13 -4.00 -2.72
CA ASP A 121 6.66 -2.80 -3.37
C ASP A 121 5.75 -2.34 -4.52
N SER A 122 5.27 -3.27 -5.36
CA SER A 122 4.32 -2.94 -6.43
C SER A 122 2.99 -2.38 -5.90
N ARG A 123 2.54 -2.84 -4.73
CA ARG A 123 1.31 -2.34 -4.08
C ARG A 123 1.53 -0.96 -3.48
N MET A 124 2.69 -0.74 -2.87
CA MET A 124 3.09 0.58 -2.38
C MET A 124 3.11 1.60 -3.52
N GLU A 125 3.71 1.25 -4.67
CA GLU A 125 3.76 2.14 -5.82
C GLU A 125 2.36 2.46 -6.37
N LYS A 126 1.53 1.42 -6.54
CA LYS A 126 0.15 1.63 -6.99
C LYS A 126 -0.63 2.57 -6.08
N ARG A 127 -0.44 2.49 -4.75
CA ARG A 127 -1.07 3.41 -3.80
C ARG A 127 -0.58 4.85 -3.95
N VAL A 128 0.71 5.05 -4.19
CA VAL A 128 1.27 6.38 -4.48
C VAL A 128 0.64 6.95 -5.76
N GLN A 129 0.58 6.16 -6.84
CA GLN A 129 -0.05 6.56 -8.09
C GLN A 129 -1.54 6.93 -7.91
N GLN A 130 -2.30 6.14 -7.15
CA GLN A 130 -3.71 6.44 -6.84
C GLN A 130 -3.87 7.75 -6.03
N ILE A 131 -2.98 8.02 -5.07
CA ILE A 131 -2.95 9.29 -4.32
C ILE A 131 -2.70 10.47 -5.26
N LEU A 132 -1.71 10.34 -6.14
CA LEU A 132 -1.35 11.39 -7.10
C LEU A 132 -2.49 11.64 -8.09
N ALA A 133 -3.13 10.60 -8.60
CA ALA A 133 -4.26 10.72 -9.52
C ALA A 133 -5.46 11.45 -8.87
N LEU A 134 -5.76 11.16 -7.60
CA LEU A 134 -6.80 11.91 -6.87
C LEU A 134 -6.42 13.36 -6.67
N ASN A 135 -5.17 13.64 -6.28
CA ASN A 135 -4.68 14.99 -6.08
C ASN A 135 -4.73 15.81 -7.39
N GLN A 136 -4.37 15.19 -8.50
CA GLN A 136 -4.47 15.80 -9.83
C GLN A 136 -5.91 16.09 -10.27
N SER A 137 -6.89 15.36 -9.72
CA SER A 137 -8.32 15.63 -9.97
C SER A 137 -8.91 16.69 -9.03
N MET A 138 -8.13 17.27 -8.12
CA MET A 138 -8.63 18.33 -7.25
C MET A 138 -8.67 19.67 -8.00
N PRO A 139 -9.60 20.58 -7.65
CA PRO A 139 -9.69 21.89 -8.28
C PRO A 139 -8.37 22.66 -8.21
N THR A 140 -7.99 23.31 -9.32
CA THR A 140 -6.84 24.23 -9.39
C THR A 140 -7.30 25.68 -9.34
N HIS A 141 -6.33 26.60 -9.15
CA HIS A 141 -6.65 28.02 -9.08
C HIS A 141 -7.34 28.48 -10.35
N GLN A 142 -8.52 29.08 -10.19
CA GLN A 142 -9.20 29.81 -11.25
C GLN A 142 -9.22 31.29 -10.89
N ASP A 143 -8.89 32.15 -11.83
CA ASP A 143 -8.96 33.59 -11.63
C ASP A 143 -10.44 34.02 -11.65
N TYR A 144 -10.90 34.54 -10.51
CA TYR A 144 -12.22 35.15 -10.37
C TYR A 144 -12.06 36.59 -9.95
N ASP A 145 -12.85 37.49 -10.54
CA ASP A 145 -12.93 38.86 -10.06
C ASP A 145 -13.39 38.89 -8.61
N LYS A 146 -12.62 39.59 -7.77
CA LYS A 146 -12.88 39.68 -6.33
C LYS A 146 -14.24 40.33 -6.02
N TYR A 147 -14.64 41.30 -6.84
CA TYR A 147 -15.87 42.05 -6.66
C TYR A 147 -16.77 41.89 -7.88
N LYS A 148 -18.07 41.71 -7.64
CA LYS A 148 -19.14 41.79 -8.65
C LYS A 148 -19.97 43.04 -8.39
N THR A 149 -20.38 43.71 -9.46
CA THR A 149 -21.36 44.79 -9.38
C THR A 149 -22.72 44.20 -8.97
N VAL A 150 -23.32 44.75 -7.92
CA VAL A 150 -24.62 44.28 -7.38
C VAL A 150 -25.74 45.26 -7.68
N ASP A 151 -25.42 46.54 -7.79
CA ASP A 151 -26.38 47.60 -8.10
C ASP A 151 -25.66 48.74 -8.83
N ASN A 152 -26.38 49.42 -9.73
CA ASN A 152 -25.86 50.59 -10.44
C ASN A 152 -26.90 51.70 -10.43
N GLY A 153 -26.89 52.47 -9.34
CA GLY A 153 -27.88 53.52 -9.09
C GLY A 153 -27.35 54.94 -9.32
N TRP A 154 -28.25 55.92 -9.17
CA TRP A 154 -27.98 57.36 -9.34
C TRP A 154 -26.85 57.90 -8.43
N TYR A 155 -26.60 57.25 -7.30
CA TYR A 155 -25.55 57.61 -6.33
C TYR A 155 -24.25 56.80 -6.49
N GLY A 156 -24.12 56.00 -7.56
CA GLY A 156 -22.91 55.24 -7.88
C GLY A 156 -23.12 53.72 -7.89
N THR A 157 -22.09 53.02 -8.39
CA THR A 157 -22.06 51.56 -8.50
C THR A 157 -21.73 50.91 -7.15
N THR A 158 -22.58 49.99 -6.68
CA THR A 158 -22.30 49.20 -5.47
C THR A 158 -21.66 47.87 -5.85
N PHE A 159 -20.61 47.49 -5.12
CA PHE A 159 -19.89 46.24 -5.31
C PHE A 159 -20.08 45.29 -4.13
N ALA A 160 -20.21 43.99 -4.39
CA ALA A 160 -20.15 42.93 -3.40
C ALA A 160 -19.04 41.95 -3.75
N VAL A 161 -18.49 41.26 -2.75
CA VAL A 161 -17.50 40.21 -3.00
C VAL A 161 -18.15 39.07 -3.78
N ASN A 162 -17.49 38.63 -4.85
CA ASN A 162 -17.95 37.52 -5.66
C ASN A 162 -17.95 36.21 -4.85
N ASP A 163 -19.07 35.50 -4.86
CA ASP A 163 -19.20 34.22 -4.14
C ASP A 163 -18.32 33.13 -4.77
N ASP A 164 -18.10 33.19 -6.08
CA ASP A 164 -17.21 32.28 -6.81
C ASP A 164 -15.73 32.52 -6.40
N TYR A 165 -15.34 33.79 -6.18
CA TYR A 165 -14.03 34.13 -5.61
C TYR A 165 -13.86 33.55 -4.20
N LYS A 166 -14.87 33.67 -3.32
CA LYS A 166 -14.83 33.08 -1.97
C LYS A 166 -14.75 31.55 -2.00
N GLN A 167 -15.47 30.91 -2.93
CA GLN A 167 -15.45 29.46 -3.09
C GLN A 167 -14.09 28.97 -3.60
N ASN A 168 -13.53 29.62 -4.62
CA ASN A 168 -12.20 29.33 -5.15
C ASN A 168 -11.13 29.46 -4.05
N GLN A 169 -11.13 30.53 -3.28
CA GLN A 169 -10.20 30.71 -2.16
C GLN A 169 -10.25 29.55 -1.15
N ARG A 170 -11.46 29.11 -0.76
CA ARG A 170 -11.63 27.98 0.18
C ARG A 170 -11.11 26.66 -0.40
N LEU A 171 -11.36 26.41 -1.69
CA LEU A 171 -10.87 25.22 -2.38
C LEU A 171 -9.35 25.23 -2.52
N MET A 172 -8.75 26.40 -2.74
CA MET A 172 -7.30 26.56 -2.91
C MET A 172 -6.52 26.30 -1.64
N THR A 173 -6.88 26.97 -0.54
CA THR A 173 -6.20 26.74 0.75
C THR A 173 -6.18 25.24 1.11
N TYR A 174 -7.28 24.55 0.83
CA TYR A 174 -7.41 23.14 1.11
C TYR A 174 -6.58 22.25 0.18
N THR A 175 -6.67 22.48 -1.13
CA THR A 175 -5.96 21.70 -2.14
C THR A 175 -4.44 21.92 -2.06
N ASP A 176 -4.00 23.14 -1.76
CA ASP A 176 -2.58 23.46 -1.59
C ASP A 176 -2.01 22.80 -0.33
N SER A 177 -2.77 22.77 0.78
CA SER A 177 -2.36 22.03 1.98
C SER A 177 -2.21 20.53 1.71
N GLN A 178 -3.15 19.94 0.96
CA GLN A 178 -3.09 18.55 0.50
C GLN A 178 -1.85 18.28 -0.36
N ARG A 179 -1.64 19.08 -1.41
CA ARG A 179 -0.49 18.99 -2.30
C ARG A 179 0.83 19.10 -1.53
N GLY A 180 0.91 20.02 -0.57
CA GLY A 180 2.07 20.19 0.31
C GLY A 180 2.40 18.94 1.13
N LYS A 181 1.40 18.27 1.73
CA LYS A 181 1.61 17.02 2.48
C LYS A 181 2.10 15.88 1.60
N ILE A 182 1.57 15.77 0.38
CA ILE A 182 2.02 14.75 -0.59
C ILE A 182 3.47 15.03 -1.00
N LEU A 183 3.79 16.29 -1.31
CA LEU A 183 5.15 16.72 -1.66
C LEU A 183 6.14 16.39 -0.54
N GLU A 184 5.81 16.74 0.71
CA GLU A 184 6.64 16.42 1.88
C GLU A 184 6.85 14.91 2.02
N GLY A 185 5.79 14.11 1.83
CA GLY A 185 5.86 12.66 1.86
C GLY A 185 6.79 12.07 0.79
N LEU A 186 6.71 12.58 -0.44
CA LEU A 186 7.59 12.18 -1.54
C LEU A 186 9.06 12.58 -1.27
N GLN A 187 9.30 13.79 -0.78
CA GLN A 187 10.64 14.26 -0.38
C GLN A 187 11.24 13.40 0.73
N LYS A 188 10.46 13.04 1.77
CA LYS A 188 10.89 12.09 2.80
C LYS A 188 11.17 10.70 2.23
N SER A 189 10.41 10.25 1.23
CA SER A 189 10.68 8.99 0.53
C SER A 189 12.01 9.03 -0.21
N VAL A 190 12.29 10.13 -0.94
CA VAL A 190 13.57 10.35 -1.63
C VAL A 190 14.73 10.31 -0.63
N GLY A 191 14.66 11.09 0.46
CA GLY A 191 15.71 11.12 1.47
C GLY A 191 16.00 9.75 2.10
N ARG A 192 14.95 8.96 2.39
CA ARG A 192 15.11 7.59 2.91
C ARG A 192 15.76 6.64 1.90
N LEU A 193 15.36 6.71 0.63
CA LEU A 193 15.93 5.88 -0.43
C LEU A 193 17.40 6.24 -0.68
N GLU A 194 17.75 7.53 -0.70
CA GLU A 194 19.13 8.00 -0.84
C GLU A 194 20.01 7.53 0.34
N GLN A 195 19.52 7.65 1.57
CA GLN A 195 20.23 7.16 2.75
C GLN A 195 20.44 5.64 2.68
N TYR A 196 19.40 4.90 2.31
CA TYR A 196 19.48 3.44 2.22
C TYR A 196 20.45 2.99 1.12
N ASN A 197 20.47 3.66 -0.03
CA ASN A 197 21.46 3.40 -1.08
C ASN A 197 22.89 3.62 -0.60
N ARG A 198 23.16 4.68 0.17
CA ARG A 198 24.49 4.88 0.77
C ARG A 198 24.87 3.73 1.70
N THR A 199 23.92 3.23 2.50
CA THR A 199 24.15 2.04 3.35
C THR A 199 24.44 0.79 2.51
N LEU A 200 23.64 0.51 1.48
CA LEU A 200 23.86 -0.63 0.58
C LEU A 200 25.20 -0.56 -0.14
N GLN A 201 25.62 0.62 -0.60
CA GLN A 201 26.94 0.85 -1.20
C GLN A 201 28.06 0.56 -0.19
N GLY A 202 27.89 0.98 1.07
CA GLY A 202 28.82 0.67 2.14
C GLY A 202 28.92 -0.84 2.45
N TRP A 203 27.81 -1.58 2.37
CA TRP A 203 27.83 -3.05 2.47
C TRP A 203 28.45 -3.71 1.25
N LEU A 204 28.15 -3.22 0.05
CA LEU A 204 28.71 -3.74 -1.21
C LEU A 204 30.24 -3.60 -1.25
N ALA A 205 30.78 -2.49 -0.74
CA ALA A 205 32.22 -2.27 -0.62
C ALA A 205 32.91 -3.31 0.28
N LYS A 206 32.19 -3.86 1.28
CA LYS A 206 32.70 -4.84 2.25
C LYS A 206 32.34 -6.29 1.92
N ALA A 207 31.47 -6.51 0.93
CA ALA A 207 30.94 -7.81 0.59
C ALA A 207 31.99 -8.71 -0.09
N THR A 208 32.25 -9.87 0.52
CA THR A 208 33.09 -10.96 0.01
C THR A 208 32.18 -12.08 -0.51
N GLY A 209 32.05 -12.21 -1.84
CA GLY A 209 31.23 -13.24 -2.49
C GLY A 209 30.31 -12.69 -3.58
N ASP A 210 30.33 -13.32 -4.76
CA ASP A 210 29.66 -12.82 -5.97
C ASP A 210 28.14 -12.76 -5.83
N GLU A 211 27.54 -13.75 -5.16
CA GLU A 211 26.08 -13.81 -4.95
C GLU A 211 25.58 -12.66 -4.05
N HIS A 212 26.31 -12.40 -2.96
CA HIS A 212 25.96 -11.33 -2.03
C HIS A 212 26.11 -9.96 -2.70
N ARG A 213 27.20 -9.75 -3.45
CA ARG A 213 27.44 -8.54 -4.24
C ARG A 213 26.34 -8.31 -5.28
N LYS A 214 25.95 -9.35 -6.02
CA LYS A 214 24.87 -9.30 -7.01
C LYS A 214 23.53 -8.91 -6.38
N THR A 215 23.23 -9.45 -5.19
CA THR A 215 22.01 -9.11 -4.45
C THR A 215 21.99 -7.64 -4.06
N LEU A 216 23.08 -7.13 -3.47
CA LEU A 216 23.20 -5.72 -3.09
C LEU A 216 23.12 -4.77 -4.29
N GLN A 217 23.78 -5.11 -5.40
CA GLN A 217 23.70 -4.34 -6.65
C GLN A 217 22.27 -4.28 -7.19
N GLY A 218 21.55 -5.41 -7.17
CA GLY A 218 20.14 -5.46 -7.57
C GLY A 218 19.24 -4.60 -6.69
N GLU A 219 19.50 -4.52 -5.38
CA GLU A 219 18.78 -3.63 -4.48
C GLU A 219 19.08 -2.15 -4.75
N ILE A 220 20.34 -1.78 -4.98
CA ILE A 220 20.73 -0.42 -5.35
C ILE A 220 20.02 0.02 -6.63
N ALA A 221 20.08 -0.80 -7.69
CA ALA A 221 19.45 -0.48 -8.97
C ALA A 221 17.92 -0.29 -8.83
N ARG A 222 17.25 -1.13 -8.02
CA ARG A 222 15.82 -0.96 -7.74
C ARG A 222 15.51 0.35 -7.02
N ASN A 223 16.30 0.71 -6.02
CA ASN A 223 16.13 1.97 -5.30
C ASN A 223 16.41 3.19 -6.18
N GLU A 224 17.36 3.11 -7.12
CA GLU A 224 17.65 4.17 -8.09
C GLU A 224 16.47 4.40 -9.05
N GLU A 225 15.83 3.34 -9.53
CA GLU A 225 14.61 3.48 -10.35
C GLU A 225 13.48 4.12 -9.54
N LEU A 226 13.28 3.69 -8.29
CA LEU A 226 12.30 4.33 -7.39
C LEU A 226 12.63 5.80 -7.12
N LEU A 227 13.90 6.17 -6.99
CA LEU A 227 14.32 7.57 -6.83
C LEU A 227 13.95 8.40 -8.05
N LYS A 228 14.18 7.87 -9.25
CA LYS A 228 13.79 8.51 -10.51
C LYS A 228 12.27 8.71 -10.56
N GLU A 229 11.50 7.66 -10.27
CA GLU A 229 10.03 7.74 -10.24
C GLU A 229 9.54 8.78 -9.23
N ARG A 230 10.07 8.80 -8.00
CA ARG A 230 9.68 9.79 -6.98
C ARG A 230 9.99 11.22 -7.41
N ARG A 231 11.13 11.45 -8.07
CA ARG A 231 11.50 12.78 -8.60
C ARG A 231 10.56 13.20 -9.74
N THR A 232 10.18 12.28 -10.62
CA THR A 232 9.14 12.54 -11.64
C THR A 232 7.80 12.88 -11.01
N GLN A 233 7.38 12.13 -9.99
CA GLN A 233 6.13 12.39 -9.26
C GLN A 233 6.13 13.76 -8.57
N ILE A 234 7.27 14.19 -8.01
CA ILE A 234 7.44 15.54 -7.46
C ILE A 234 7.28 16.60 -8.56
N ALA A 235 7.91 16.41 -9.71
CA ALA A 235 7.79 17.32 -10.84
C ALA A 235 6.35 17.39 -11.39
N ASP A 236 5.65 16.25 -11.44
CA ASP A 236 4.27 16.17 -11.93
C ASP A 236 3.28 16.86 -10.98
N LEU A 237 3.55 16.90 -9.68
CA LEU A 237 2.73 17.66 -8.72
C LEU A 237 2.79 19.18 -8.95
N ALA A 238 3.86 19.68 -9.56
CA ALA A 238 4.02 21.09 -9.87
C ALA A 238 3.29 21.50 -11.16
N LYS A 239 2.82 20.54 -11.97
CA LYS A 239 2.14 20.84 -13.22
C LYS A 239 0.69 21.30 -12.96
N PRO A 240 0.23 22.36 -13.64
CA PRO A 240 -1.18 22.74 -13.61
C PRO A 240 -2.01 21.59 -14.19
N THR A 241 -3.11 21.28 -13.52
CA THR A 241 -3.99 20.18 -13.86
C THR A 241 -5.24 20.71 -14.56
N ILE A 242 -5.62 20.11 -15.69
CA ILE A 242 -6.81 20.49 -16.43
C ILE A 242 -7.99 19.73 -15.83
N ASP A 243 -8.93 20.47 -15.24
CA ASP A 243 -10.05 19.93 -14.48
C ASP A 243 -11.18 19.48 -15.41
N PHE A 244 -11.18 18.21 -15.82
CA PHE A 244 -12.25 17.58 -16.61
C PHE A 244 -13.31 16.89 -15.72
N THR A 245 -13.62 17.47 -14.56
CA THR A 245 -14.55 16.86 -13.62
C THR A 245 -16.01 17.23 -13.92
N ARG A 246 -16.92 16.25 -13.76
CA ARG A 246 -18.37 16.50 -13.78
C ARG A 246 -18.78 17.13 -12.44
N PRO A 247 -19.31 18.36 -12.41
CA PRO A 247 -19.82 18.93 -11.17
C PRO A 247 -21.03 18.15 -10.67
N ILE A 248 -21.09 17.83 -9.38
CA ILE A 248 -22.23 17.12 -8.76
C ILE A 248 -22.90 17.95 -7.67
N SER A 249 -24.19 17.72 -7.46
CA SER A 249 -24.98 18.40 -6.43
C SER A 249 -24.56 18.01 -5.00
N GLY A 250 -24.98 18.79 -4.03
CA GLY A 250 -24.74 18.53 -2.61
C GLY A 250 -25.42 17.25 -2.11
N LYS A 251 -26.54 16.85 -2.72
CA LYS A 251 -27.23 15.57 -2.43
C LYS A 251 -26.47 14.40 -3.05
N GLU A 252 -26.11 14.48 -4.33
CA GLU A 252 -25.29 13.43 -4.99
C GLU A 252 -23.96 13.23 -4.24
N ALA A 253 -23.29 14.31 -3.82
CA ALA A 253 -22.06 14.22 -3.04
C ALA A 253 -22.26 13.53 -1.68
N GLN A 254 -23.40 13.73 -1.03
CA GLN A 254 -23.73 13.08 0.24
C GLN A 254 -24.06 11.59 0.05
N ASP A 255 -24.83 11.25 -0.97
CA ASP A 255 -25.15 9.86 -1.31
C ASP A 255 -23.88 9.09 -1.68
N MET A 256 -22.97 9.75 -2.43
CA MET A 256 -21.64 9.23 -2.75
C MET A 256 -20.79 9.02 -1.48
N ASP A 257 -20.70 9.99 -0.56
CA ASP A 257 -19.99 9.80 0.72
C ASP A 257 -20.55 8.59 1.50
N GLY A 258 -21.88 8.46 1.57
CA GLY A 258 -22.53 7.32 2.21
C GLY A 258 -22.17 5.98 1.58
N ALA A 259 -22.17 5.89 0.24
CA ALA A 259 -21.78 4.69 -0.48
C ALA A 259 -20.29 4.36 -0.31
N LEU A 260 -19.43 5.38 -0.33
CA LEU A 260 -17.98 5.23 -0.15
C LEU A 260 -17.65 4.74 1.25
N ARG A 261 -18.29 5.26 2.30
CA ARG A 261 -18.07 4.78 3.68
C ARG A 261 -18.37 3.29 3.81
N LYS A 262 -19.51 2.83 3.29
CA LYS A 262 -19.87 1.40 3.29
C LYS A 262 -18.83 0.55 2.53
N THR A 263 -18.37 1.05 1.38
CA THR A 263 -17.35 0.39 0.56
C THR A 263 -16.03 0.30 1.33
N VAL A 264 -15.62 1.37 1.98
CA VAL A 264 -14.39 1.44 2.79
C VAL A 264 -14.45 0.50 3.99
N ASP A 265 -15.58 0.41 4.70
CA ASP A 265 -15.74 -0.52 5.82
C ASP A 265 -15.65 -1.98 5.35
N SER A 266 -16.21 -2.29 4.18
CA SER A 266 -16.05 -3.60 3.55
C SER A 266 -14.59 -3.88 3.18
N LEU A 267 -13.94 -2.95 2.49
CA LEU A 267 -12.54 -3.04 2.09
C LEU A 267 -11.62 -3.26 3.30
N GLN A 268 -11.86 -2.57 4.41
CA GLN A 268 -11.05 -2.71 5.61
C GLN A 268 -11.11 -4.15 6.16
N ARG A 269 -12.32 -4.75 6.20
CA ARG A 269 -12.48 -6.15 6.63
C ARG A 269 -11.80 -7.11 5.66
N GLU A 270 -12.01 -6.94 4.36
CA GLU A 270 -11.37 -7.77 3.33
C GLU A 270 -9.84 -7.67 3.41
N PHE A 271 -9.30 -6.49 3.63
CA PHE A 271 -7.87 -6.23 3.75
C PHE A 271 -7.25 -6.89 4.99
N THR A 272 -7.93 -6.82 6.13
CA THR A 272 -7.51 -7.55 7.35
C THR A 272 -7.51 -9.06 7.11
N THR A 273 -8.53 -9.59 6.44
CA THR A 273 -8.61 -11.01 6.09
C THR A 273 -7.51 -11.41 5.11
N LEU A 274 -7.26 -10.62 4.07
CA LEU A 274 -6.18 -10.85 3.09
C LEU A 274 -4.84 -11.04 3.80
N PHE A 275 -4.49 -10.14 4.72
CA PHE A 275 -3.21 -10.22 5.42
C PHE A 275 -3.12 -11.37 6.42
N ARG A 276 -4.23 -11.70 7.09
CA ARG A 276 -4.27 -12.90 7.94
C ARG A 276 -4.00 -14.14 7.10
N ASN A 277 -4.72 -14.31 6.00
CA ASN A 277 -4.57 -15.43 5.08
C ASN A 277 -3.16 -15.47 4.48
N TYR A 278 -2.57 -14.31 4.20
CA TYR A 278 -1.21 -14.21 3.70
C TYR A 278 -0.17 -14.70 4.72
N SER A 279 -0.33 -14.33 6.00
CA SER A 279 0.52 -14.86 7.06
C SER A 279 0.38 -16.38 7.21
N THR A 280 -0.84 -16.92 7.14
CA THR A 280 -1.06 -18.38 7.14
C THR A 280 -0.43 -19.06 5.93
N TYR A 281 -0.50 -18.45 4.74
CA TYR A 281 0.17 -18.96 3.55
C TYR A 281 1.69 -19.02 3.71
N LEU A 282 2.31 -17.98 4.30
CA LEU A 282 3.75 -18.00 4.58
C LEU A 282 4.14 -19.11 5.57
N GLN A 283 3.29 -19.40 6.55
CA GLN A 283 3.49 -20.53 7.46
C GLN A 283 3.40 -21.87 6.73
N GLU A 284 2.43 -22.05 5.83
CA GLU A 284 2.32 -23.27 5.04
C GLU A 284 3.51 -23.44 4.09
N LEU A 285 3.99 -22.37 3.43
CA LEU A 285 5.22 -22.42 2.64
C LEU A 285 6.44 -22.81 3.47
N SER A 286 6.55 -22.28 4.70
CA SER A 286 7.60 -22.69 5.62
C SER A 286 7.51 -24.18 5.93
N ALA A 287 6.31 -24.71 6.16
CA ALA A 287 6.10 -26.14 6.40
C ALA A 287 6.43 -26.99 5.18
N VAL A 288 6.05 -26.55 3.97
CA VAL A 288 6.44 -27.19 2.70
C VAL A 288 7.95 -27.31 2.59
N ASN A 289 8.68 -26.22 2.82
CA ASN A 289 10.15 -26.23 2.73
C ASN A 289 10.80 -27.13 3.79
N THR A 290 10.22 -27.20 5.00
CA THR A 290 10.68 -28.12 6.04
C THR A 290 10.47 -29.59 5.66
N VAL A 291 9.29 -29.94 5.14
CA VAL A 291 9.03 -31.32 4.68
C VAL A 291 9.90 -31.66 3.46
N LYS A 292 10.10 -30.71 2.54
CA LYS A 292 11.00 -30.89 1.40
C LYS A 292 12.42 -31.22 1.84
N ALA A 293 12.97 -30.45 2.78
CA ALA A 293 14.29 -30.73 3.36
C ALA A 293 14.35 -32.11 4.04
N ALA A 294 13.27 -32.55 4.70
CA ALA A 294 13.19 -33.88 5.28
C ALA A 294 13.15 -35.01 4.23
N VAL A 295 12.42 -34.82 3.12
CA VAL A 295 12.43 -35.75 1.97
C VAL A 295 13.82 -35.87 1.37
N ASP A 296 14.51 -34.75 1.21
CA ASP A 296 15.87 -34.69 0.64
C ASP A 296 16.90 -35.37 1.56
N ALA A 297 16.70 -35.28 2.88
CA ALA A 297 17.55 -35.91 3.89
C ALA A 297 17.26 -37.42 4.09
N ALA A 298 16.04 -37.87 3.82
CA ALA A 298 15.67 -39.28 3.92
C ALA A 298 16.36 -40.07 2.79
N LYS A 299 17.26 -40.99 3.16
CA LYS A 299 17.93 -41.89 2.20
C LYS A 299 16.96 -42.92 1.65
#